data_AF-A0A445EAB4-F1
#
_entry.id   AF-A0A445EAB4-F1
#
_cell.length_a   1.000
_cell.length_b   1.000
_cell.length_c   1.000
_cell.angle_alpha   90.00
_cell.angle_beta   90.00
_cell.angle_gamma   90.00
#
_symmetry.space_group_name_H-M   'P 1'
#
loop_
_entity.id
_entity.type
_entity.pdbx_description
1 polymer ?
#
loop_
_entity_poly.entity_id
_entity_poly.type
_entity_poly.pdbx_seq_one_letter_code
_entity_poly.pdbx_strand_id
1 'polypeptide(L)'
;MNGTPVAASKTCLRLSRWCVCGSFVSILEVLLPDGVVGPSAFETVGHIAHLNLREEHFPYKTLIAKDVLDKNKPKIQTVVNKIDSIHNEYRTIQLEVLAGNHLVVTTVVENRIRFQVDLATVYWSSRLATKRQRLLSGDVFPGVGSLAISAAKIVKHVFANDLNPFALEYLERNSILNKLERKIEVFNMNGRRFSKAMYASYKAQSITQVIMN
;
A
#
# COMPACT_ATOMS: atom_id res chain seq x y z
N MET A 1 55.18 14.87 -26.33
CA MET A 1 55.09 15.36 -24.94
C MET A 1 53.77 16.10 -24.81
N ASN A 2 53.05 15.74 -23.77
CA ASN A 2 51.61 15.90 -23.65
C ASN A 2 51.19 17.37 -23.53
N GLY A 3 50.20 17.76 -24.32
CA GLY A 3 49.47 19.01 -24.13
C GLY A 3 48.47 18.85 -23.00
N THR A 4 48.60 19.70 -21.99
CA THR A 4 47.55 19.97 -21.00
C THR A 4 47.17 21.44 -21.12
N PRO A 5 45.92 21.76 -21.47
CA PRO A 5 45.36 23.07 -21.21
C PRO A 5 44.46 23.05 -19.97
N VAL A 6 44.79 23.99 -19.08
CA VAL A 6 43.89 25.03 -18.53
C VAL A 6 42.69 24.58 -17.70
N ALA A 7 42.75 24.96 -16.42
CA ALA A 7 41.62 25.12 -15.52
C ALA A 7 40.64 26.21 -16.00
N ALA A 8 39.34 25.92 -15.97
CA ALA A 8 38.27 26.92 -15.99
C ALA A 8 37.09 26.35 -15.18
N SER A 9 36.83 26.87 -13.98
CA SER A 9 36.06 28.09 -13.68
C SER A 9 34.63 27.74 -13.27
N LYS A 10 34.38 27.84 -11.96
CA LYS A 10 33.04 27.93 -11.37
C LYS A 10 32.37 29.19 -11.91
N THR A 11 31.31 29.07 -12.69
CA THR A 11 30.39 30.18 -12.94
C THR A 11 28.96 29.70 -12.75
N CYS A 12 28.32 30.27 -11.72
CA CYS A 12 26.89 30.22 -11.46
C CYS A 12 26.14 30.90 -12.61
N LEU A 13 25.17 30.21 -13.23
CA LEU A 13 24.24 30.82 -14.17
C LEU A 13 22.79 30.39 -13.85
N ARG A 14 22.05 31.40 -13.39
CA ARG A 14 20.62 31.70 -13.61
C ARG A 14 19.58 30.57 -13.50
N LEU A 15 18.75 30.75 -12.48
CA LEU A 15 17.33 30.39 -12.36
C LEU A 15 16.56 30.51 -13.68
N SER A 16 16.29 29.39 -14.36
CA SER A 16 15.06 29.08 -15.10
C SER A 16 15.29 27.79 -15.91
N ARG A 17 14.34 26.84 -15.84
CA ARG A 17 14.34 25.52 -16.52
C ARG A 17 15.36 24.47 -16.03
N TRP A 18 14.88 23.55 -15.20
CA TRP A 18 15.54 22.25 -14.97
C TRP A 18 14.89 21.17 -15.85
N CYS A 19 15.53 20.89 -16.97
CA CYS A 19 15.29 19.78 -17.91
C CYS A 19 16.49 19.84 -18.89
N VAL A 20 17.30 18.83 -19.21
CA VAL A 20 17.33 17.37 -19.01
C VAL A 20 18.79 16.95 -19.28
N CYS A 21 19.39 16.06 -18.50
CA CYS A 21 20.29 15.03 -19.05
C CYS A 21 20.09 13.73 -18.26
N GLY A 22 19.95 12.61 -18.99
CA GLY A 22 19.52 11.30 -18.50
C GLY A 22 20.54 10.54 -17.64
N SER A 23 21.30 11.23 -16.80
CA SER A 23 22.05 10.64 -15.69
C SER A 23 21.51 11.27 -14.40
N PHE A 24 20.54 10.57 -13.79
CA PHE A 24 19.87 10.94 -12.55
C PHE A 24 20.89 11.04 -11.39
N VAL A 25 21.54 12.20 -11.23
CA VAL A 25 21.85 12.64 -9.87
C VAL A 25 20.49 12.97 -9.29
N SER A 26 20.03 12.19 -8.32
CA SER A 26 18.74 12.50 -7.70
C SER A 26 18.85 13.93 -7.16
N ILE A 27 17.85 14.80 -7.37
CA ILE A 27 17.90 16.16 -6.79
C ILE A 27 18.12 16.11 -5.26
N LEU A 28 17.76 14.99 -4.64
CA LEU A 28 18.04 14.66 -3.27
C LEU A 28 19.55 14.52 -2.98
N GLU A 29 20.37 13.95 -3.86
CA GLU A 29 21.84 13.93 -3.71
C GLU A 29 22.46 15.34 -3.71
N VAL A 30 21.80 16.33 -4.31
CA VAL A 30 22.28 17.71 -4.31
C VAL A 30 21.76 18.51 -3.11
N LEU A 31 20.58 18.17 -2.60
CA LEU A 31 19.88 18.93 -1.56
C LEU A 31 20.01 18.32 -0.16
N LEU A 32 20.26 17.03 -0.05
CA LEU A 32 20.53 16.36 1.22
C LEU A 32 21.99 16.59 1.62
N PRO A 33 22.28 16.75 2.92
CA PRO A 33 23.65 16.90 3.40
C PRO A 33 24.48 15.63 3.15
N ASP A 34 25.80 15.80 3.09
CA ASP A 34 26.76 14.70 2.95
C ASP A 34 26.51 13.63 4.03
N GLY A 35 26.31 12.38 3.60
CA GLY A 35 26.04 11.24 4.47
C GLY A 35 24.56 10.85 4.64
N VAL A 36 23.61 11.67 4.18
CA VAL A 36 22.18 11.31 4.18
C VAL A 36 21.78 10.75 2.81
N VAL A 37 21.57 9.44 2.75
CA VAL A 37 21.12 8.77 1.52
C VAL A 37 19.60 8.82 1.45
N GLY A 38 19.05 9.41 0.38
CA GLY A 38 17.61 9.43 0.16
C GLY A 38 16.98 8.03 0.07
N PRO A 39 15.65 7.89 0.29
CA PRO A 39 15.00 6.59 0.20
C PRO A 39 15.13 5.99 -1.20
N SER A 40 15.61 4.75 -1.28
CA SER A 40 15.86 4.05 -2.54
C SER A 40 14.59 3.52 -3.23
N ALA A 41 13.52 3.30 -2.46
CA ALA A 41 12.25 2.79 -2.96
C ALA A 41 11.08 3.22 -2.07
N PHE A 42 9.88 3.15 -2.64
CA PHE A 42 8.62 3.36 -1.93
C PHE A 42 7.58 2.33 -2.38
N GLU A 43 6.59 2.06 -1.53
CA GLU A 43 5.47 1.20 -1.90
C GLU A 43 4.39 2.03 -2.60
N THR A 44 3.83 1.52 -3.68
CA THR A 44 2.70 2.15 -4.37
C THR A 44 1.40 1.45 -4.00
N VAL A 45 0.40 2.23 -3.58
CA VAL A 45 -0.96 1.76 -3.28
C VAL A 45 -1.95 2.63 -4.07
N GLY A 46 -2.29 2.19 -5.28
CA GLY A 46 -3.06 3.00 -6.22
C GLY A 46 -2.33 4.31 -6.52
N HIS A 47 -2.94 5.46 -6.19
CA HIS A 47 -2.32 6.78 -6.37
C HIS A 47 -1.46 7.26 -5.20
N ILE A 48 -1.24 6.42 -4.18
CA ILE A 48 -0.52 6.79 -2.96
C ILE A 48 0.89 6.19 -3.00
N ALA A 49 1.90 7.01 -2.75
CA ALA A 49 3.26 6.56 -2.48
C ALA A 49 3.48 6.50 -0.97
N HIS A 50 3.82 5.33 -0.46
CA HIS A 50 4.09 5.07 0.95
C HIS A 50 5.60 4.96 1.18
N LEU A 51 6.15 5.96 1.88
CA LEU A 51 7.54 6.05 2.29
C LEU A 51 7.77 5.33 3.62
N ASN A 52 8.99 4.81 3.79
CA ASN A 52 9.49 4.28 5.05
C ASN A 52 10.72 5.08 5.46
N LEU A 53 10.48 6.31 5.93
CA LEU A 53 11.55 7.22 6.33
C LEU A 53 12.18 6.78 7.65
N ARG A 54 13.50 6.93 7.75
CA ARG A 54 14.28 6.74 8.98
C ARG A 54 14.42 8.08 9.69
N GLU A 55 14.85 8.07 10.95
CA GLU A 55 15.05 9.27 11.74
C GLU A 55 15.96 10.29 11.05
N GLU A 56 17.02 9.83 10.36
CA GLU A 56 17.93 10.66 9.56
C GLU A 56 17.23 11.46 8.44
N HIS A 57 16.07 11.00 7.98
CA HIS A 57 15.28 11.66 6.93
C HIS A 57 14.26 12.66 7.47
N PHE A 58 13.94 12.64 8.78
CA PHE A 58 12.83 13.43 9.33
C PHE A 58 12.98 14.94 9.12
N PRO A 59 14.18 15.55 9.22
CA PRO A 59 14.36 16.97 8.89
C PRO A 59 14.03 17.30 7.42
N TYR A 60 14.10 16.31 6.53
CA TYR A 60 13.95 16.46 5.08
C TYR A 60 12.69 15.80 4.52
N LYS A 61 11.80 15.28 5.38
CA LYS A 61 10.65 14.46 4.98
C LYS A 61 9.75 15.12 3.94
N THR A 62 9.49 16.41 4.09
CA THR A 62 8.68 17.20 3.15
C THR A 62 9.38 17.41 1.81
N LEU A 63 10.70 17.60 1.82
CA LEU A 63 11.50 17.75 0.59
C LEU A 63 11.51 16.43 -0.19
N ILE A 64 11.81 15.32 0.50
CA ILE A 64 11.81 13.97 -0.06
C ILE A 64 10.42 13.65 -0.64
N ALA A 65 9.36 13.94 0.10
CA ALA A 65 7.99 13.67 -0.36
C ALA A 65 7.59 14.49 -1.59
N LYS A 66 7.99 15.76 -1.67
CA LYS A 66 7.75 16.60 -2.86
C LYS A 66 8.49 16.07 -4.07
N ASP A 67 9.76 15.68 -3.92
CA ASP A 67 10.53 15.07 -5.01
C ASP A 67 9.87 13.78 -5.52
N VAL A 68 9.45 12.90 -4.62
CA VAL A 68 8.73 11.67 -4.98
C VAL A 68 7.42 11.99 -5.69
N LEU A 69 6.64 12.95 -5.20
CA LEU A 69 5.39 13.36 -5.82
C LEU A 69 5.61 13.90 -7.24
N ASP A 70 6.54 14.84 -7.42
CA ASP A 70 6.77 15.51 -8.69
C ASP A 70 7.32 14.56 -9.77
N LYS A 71 8.20 13.63 -9.40
CA LYS A 71 8.74 12.61 -10.32
C LYS A 71 7.70 11.58 -10.77
N ASN A 72 6.63 11.39 -10.01
CA ASN A 72 5.65 10.31 -10.26
C ASN A 72 4.25 10.82 -10.65
N LYS A 73 4.09 12.13 -10.82
CA LYS A 73 2.86 12.70 -11.40
C LYS A 73 2.66 12.21 -12.84
N PRO A 74 1.39 12.03 -13.28
CA PRO A 74 0.15 12.21 -12.52
C PRO A 74 -0.29 10.95 -11.75
N LYS A 75 0.49 9.87 -11.78
CA LYS A 75 0.09 8.57 -11.20
C LYS A 75 0.02 8.64 -9.68
N ILE A 76 1.02 9.24 -9.05
CA ILE A 76 1.03 9.49 -7.61
C ILE A 76 0.43 10.88 -7.35
N GLN A 77 -0.53 10.94 -6.43
CA GLN A 77 -1.22 12.16 -6.03
C GLN A 77 -1.04 12.47 -4.55
N THR A 78 -0.72 11.47 -3.73
CA THR A 78 -0.47 11.61 -2.29
C THR A 78 0.80 10.86 -1.91
N VAL A 79 1.65 11.47 -1.10
CA VAL A 79 2.82 10.82 -0.49
C VAL A 79 2.62 10.80 1.01
N VAL A 80 2.70 9.60 1.58
CA VAL A 80 2.52 9.37 3.01
C VAL A 80 3.75 8.68 3.61
N ASN A 81 3.96 8.84 4.90
CA ASN A 81 4.97 8.13 5.67
C ASN A 81 4.33 7.46 6.89
N LYS A 82 4.93 6.34 7.33
CA LYS A 82 4.55 5.68 8.57
C LYS A 82 5.11 6.44 9.78
N ILE A 83 4.26 6.76 10.76
CA ILE A 83 4.64 7.49 11.99
C ILE A 83 5.07 6.55 13.14
N ASP A 84 4.80 5.25 12.99
CA ASP A 84 5.19 4.10 13.83
C ASP A 84 4.06 3.41 14.64
N SER A 85 4.38 2.16 15.02
CA SER A 85 3.66 1.02 15.63
C SER A 85 2.22 0.68 15.22
N ILE A 86 2.02 -0.62 15.01
CA ILE A 86 0.70 -1.25 15.02
C ILE A 86 0.22 -1.22 16.48
N HIS A 87 -0.63 -0.26 16.82
CA HIS A 87 -1.05 -0.05 18.20
C HIS A 87 -2.42 -0.66 18.54
N ASN A 88 -3.16 -1.17 17.56
CA ASN A 88 -4.54 -1.60 17.76
C ASN A 88 -4.82 -3.03 17.27
N GLU A 89 -5.90 -3.59 17.79
CA GLU A 89 -6.41 -4.92 17.44
C GLU A 89 -6.74 -5.08 15.95
N TYR A 90 -6.91 -3.98 15.23
CA TYR A 90 -7.20 -3.92 13.79
C TYR A 90 -5.96 -3.86 12.89
N ARG A 91 -4.77 -3.81 13.48
CA ARG A 91 -3.49 -3.72 12.77
C ARG A 91 -3.36 -2.53 11.82
N THR A 92 -4.08 -1.44 12.08
CA THR A 92 -3.94 -0.22 11.27
C THR A 92 -2.67 0.52 11.65
N ILE A 93 -2.10 1.23 10.68
CA ILE A 93 -0.86 1.97 10.83
C ILE A 93 -1.21 3.45 10.75
N GLN A 94 -0.71 4.26 11.69
CA GLN A 94 -0.86 5.71 11.58
C GLN A 94 0.05 6.26 10.48
N LEU A 95 -0.54 7.06 9.62
CA LEU A 95 0.10 7.65 8.45
C LEU A 95 0.14 9.17 8.57
N GLU A 96 1.28 9.75 8.22
CA GLU A 96 1.45 11.18 8.02
C GLU A 96 1.39 11.46 6.52
N VAL A 97 0.51 12.37 6.10
CA VAL A 97 0.57 12.90 4.73
C VAL A 97 1.68 13.94 4.65
N LEU A 98 2.66 13.70 3.79
CA LEU A 98 3.81 14.59 3.60
C LEU A 98 3.68 15.51 2.39
N ALA A 99 2.95 15.09 1.35
CA ALA A 99 2.70 15.89 0.15
C ALA A 99 1.45 15.40 -0.61
N GLY A 100 0.83 16.29 -1.41
CA GLY A 100 -0.24 15.92 -2.35
C GLY A 100 -1.63 16.43 -1.97
N ASN A 101 -2.67 15.73 -2.42
CA ASN A 101 -4.08 16.11 -2.21
C ASN A 101 -4.71 15.58 -0.90
N HIS A 102 -3.89 14.95 -0.02
CA HIS A 102 -4.30 14.41 1.27
C HIS A 102 -5.36 13.30 1.25
N LEU A 103 -5.66 12.73 0.08
CA LEU A 103 -6.53 11.57 -0.02
C LEU A 103 -5.75 10.29 0.27
N VAL A 104 -6.22 9.53 1.27
CA VAL A 104 -5.67 8.23 1.68
C VAL A 104 -6.59 7.05 1.33
N VAL A 105 -7.75 7.36 0.73
CA VAL A 105 -8.66 6.39 0.11
C VAL A 105 -8.26 6.21 -1.35
N THR A 106 -8.01 4.98 -1.78
CA THR A 106 -7.48 4.67 -3.11
C THR A 106 -8.10 3.41 -3.69
N THR A 107 -7.90 3.20 -4.99
CA THR A 107 -8.24 1.94 -5.67
C THR A 107 -6.95 1.27 -6.13
N VAL A 108 -6.77 0.01 -5.72
CA VAL A 108 -5.67 -0.85 -6.14
C VAL A 108 -6.21 -1.89 -7.13
N VAL A 109 -5.45 -2.14 -8.19
CA VAL A 109 -5.76 -3.20 -9.15
C VAL A 109 -4.70 -4.27 -9.04
N GLU A 110 -5.08 -5.44 -8.57
CA GLU A 110 -4.21 -6.63 -8.53
C GLU A 110 -4.91 -7.75 -9.30
N ASN A 111 -4.24 -8.36 -10.28
CA ASN A 111 -4.77 -9.50 -11.04
C ASN A 111 -6.16 -9.27 -11.66
N ARG A 112 -6.40 -8.05 -12.17
CA ARG A 112 -7.70 -7.60 -12.72
C ARG A 112 -8.84 -7.61 -11.69
N ILE A 113 -8.51 -7.67 -10.39
CA ILE A 113 -9.42 -7.45 -9.27
C ILE A 113 -9.17 -6.05 -8.74
N ARG A 114 -10.24 -5.32 -8.50
CA ARG A 114 -10.17 -3.94 -7.99
C ARG A 114 -10.51 -3.94 -6.51
N PHE A 115 -9.72 -3.23 -5.72
CA PHE A 115 -9.90 -3.08 -4.29
C PHE A 115 -9.91 -1.59 -3.96
N GLN A 116 -11.01 -1.11 -3.41
CA GLN A 116 -11.02 0.14 -2.67
C GLN A 116 -10.44 -0.10 -1.28
N VAL A 117 -9.61 0.84 -0.85
CA VAL A 117 -8.84 0.73 0.38
C VAL A 117 -8.71 2.11 1.00
N ASP A 118 -8.91 2.23 2.30
CA ASP A 118 -8.57 3.42 3.07
C ASP A 118 -7.43 3.10 4.02
N LEU A 119 -6.24 3.61 3.70
CA LEU A 119 -5.03 3.30 4.44
C LEU A 119 -5.04 3.83 5.88
N ALA A 120 -5.97 4.72 6.25
CA ALA A 120 -6.13 5.17 7.63
C ALA A 120 -6.90 4.18 8.50
N THR A 121 -7.84 3.42 7.91
CA THR A 121 -8.81 2.60 8.66
C THR A 121 -8.62 1.10 8.47
N VAL A 122 -7.86 0.67 7.46
CA VAL A 122 -7.64 -0.76 7.18
C VAL A 122 -6.18 -1.09 6.90
N TYR A 123 -5.78 -2.33 7.19
CA TYR A 123 -4.46 -2.84 6.82
C TYR A 123 -4.40 -3.23 5.33
N TRP A 124 -3.35 -2.81 4.63
CA TRP A 124 -3.05 -3.23 3.28
C TRP A 124 -1.53 -3.28 3.02
N SER A 125 -1.09 -4.26 2.24
CA SER A 125 0.26 -4.26 1.66
C SER A 125 0.27 -4.88 0.27
N SER A 126 0.65 -4.06 -0.72
CA SER A 126 0.86 -4.46 -2.11
C SER A 126 1.99 -5.49 -2.24
N ARG A 127 2.93 -5.53 -1.28
CA ARG A 127 4.03 -6.53 -1.26
C ARG A 127 3.54 -7.98 -1.12
N LEU A 128 2.33 -8.17 -0.60
CA LEU A 128 1.73 -9.50 -0.43
C LEU A 128 1.01 -9.99 -1.69
N ALA A 129 0.95 -9.21 -2.78
CA ALA A 129 0.20 -9.57 -3.99
C ALA A 129 0.60 -10.95 -4.55
N THR A 130 1.90 -11.27 -4.64
CA THR A 130 2.37 -12.57 -5.13
C THR A 130 1.99 -13.73 -4.21
N LYS A 131 2.00 -13.52 -2.88
CA LYS A 131 1.53 -14.54 -1.93
C LYS A 131 0.02 -14.77 -2.10
N ARG A 132 -0.74 -13.70 -2.29
CA ARG A 132 -2.19 -13.74 -2.52
C ARG A 132 -2.58 -14.48 -3.80
N GLN A 133 -1.72 -14.49 -4.83
CA GLN A 133 -1.93 -15.31 -6.03
C GLN A 133 -1.82 -16.81 -5.79
N ARG A 134 -0.98 -17.24 -4.84
CA ARG A 134 -0.70 -18.65 -4.58
C ARG A 134 -1.73 -19.29 -3.65
N LEU A 135 -2.40 -18.49 -2.81
CA LEU A 135 -3.39 -18.92 -1.84
C LEU A 135 -4.80 -18.64 -2.39
N LEU A 136 -5.53 -19.67 -2.82
CA LEU A 136 -6.78 -19.51 -3.58
C LEU A 136 -8.05 -19.90 -2.82
N SER A 137 -8.10 -19.80 -1.48
CA SER A 137 -9.08 -20.62 -0.76
C SER A 137 -9.46 -20.22 0.69
N GLY A 138 -10.58 -19.51 0.89
CA GLY A 138 -11.29 -19.28 2.18
C GLY A 138 -10.51 -18.59 3.31
N ASP A 139 -10.79 -17.32 3.66
CA ASP A 139 -9.94 -16.50 4.55
C ASP A 139 -10.63 -16.10 5.88
N VAL A 140 -9.99 -16.43 7.00
CA VAL A 140 -10.43 -16.12 8.38
C VAL A 140 -10.04 -14.69 8.81
N PHE A 141 -9.21 -13.98 8.05
CA PHE A 141 -8.83 -12.58 8.28
C PHE A 141 -8.70 -11.84 6.93
N PRO A 142 -9.82 -11.60 6.23
CA PRO A 142 -9.85 -11.11 4.86
C PRO A 142 -9.35 -9.68 4.70
N GLY A 143 -9.32 -8.88 5.78
CA GLY A 143 -9.17 -7.44 5.69
C GLY A 143 -10.19 -6.87 4.72
N VAL A 144 -9.73 -6.07 3.74
CA VAL A 144 -10.56 -5.53 2.66
C VAL A 144 -10.98 -6.55 1.57
N GLY A 145 -10.75 -7.83 1.81
CA GLY A 145 -11.20 -8.92 0.96
C GLY A 145 -10.21 -9.40 -0.09
N SER A 146 -8.93 -9.13 0.07
CA SER A 146 -7.92 -9.45 -0.95
C SER A 146 -7.89 -10.93 -1.36
N LEU A 147 -7.85 -11.85 -0.38
CA LEU A 147 -7.93 -13.29 -0.62
C LEU A 147 -9.38 -13.75 -0.82
N ALA A 148 -10.33 -13.26 -0.02
CA ALA A 148 -11.74 -13.65 -0.10
C ALA A 148 -12.35 -13.42 -1.50
N ILE A 149 -12.10 -12.24 -2.09
CA ILE A 149 -12.59 -11.89 -3.43
C ILE A 149 -11.87 -12.70 -4.51
N SER A 150 -10.57 -12.96 -4.34
CA SER A 150 -9.82 -13.82 -5.25
C SER A 150 -10.35 -15.25 -5.22
N ALA A 151 -10.61 -15.80 -4.04
CA ALA A 151 -11.19 -17.13 -3.86
C ALA A 151 -12.61 -17.22 -4.44
N ALA A 152 -13.47 -16.21 -4.23
CA ALA A 152 -14.86 -16.20 -4.70
C ALA A 152 -15.00 -16.28 -6.24
N LYS A 153 -13.94 -15.94 -6.99
CA LYS A 153 -13.89 -16.15 -8.45
C LYS A 153 -13.77 -17.63 -8.85
N ILE A 154 -13.28 -18.47 -7.96
CA ILE A 154 -12.97 -19.88 -8.23
C ILE A 154 -13.96 -20.80 -7.51
N VAL A 155 -14.23 -20.54 -6.23
CA VAL A 155 -15.09 -21.39 -5.41
C VAL A 155 -16.57 -21.00 -5.52
N LYS A 156 -17.44 -21.87 -5.01
CA LYS A 156 -18.90 -21.65 -4.99
C LYS A 156 -19.31 -20.59 -3.98
N HIS A 157 -18.72 -20.63 -2.79
CA HIS A 157 -19.06 -19.75 -1.67
C HIS A 157 -17.85 -19.49 -0.78
N VAL A 158 -17.77 -18.31 -0.18
CA VAL A 158 -16.71 -17.89 0.74
C VAL A 158 -17.36 -17.35 2.01
N PHE A 159 -16.90 -17.84 3.16
CA PHE A 159 -17.20 -17.24 4.46
C PHE A 159 -15.97 -16.43 4.87
N ALA A 160 -16.16 -15.15 5.15
CA ALA A 160 -15.09 -14.20 5.42
C ALA A 160 -15.35 -13.49 6.75
N ASN A 161 -14.41 -13.57 7.68
CA ASN A 161 -14.57 -13.00 9.01
C ASN A 161 -13.45 -12.02 9.32
N ASP A 162 -13.74 -10.80 9.76
CA ASP A 162 -12.70 -9.88 10.25
C ASP A 162 -13.13 -9.24 11.57
N LEU A 163 -12.17 -8.87 12.40
CA LEU A 163 -12.44 -8.16 13.65
C LEU A 163 -12.69 -6.67 13.38
N ASN A 164 -12.02 -6.10 12.37
CA ASN A 164 -12.13 -4.68 12.02
C ASN A 164 -13.40 -4.41 11.21
N PRO A 165 -14.40 -3.67 11.74
CA PRO A 165 -15.63 -3.39 11.01
C PRO A 165 -15.41 -2.55 9.75
N PHE A 166 -14.40 -1.65 9.73
CA PHE A 166 -14.06 -0.87 8.53
C PHE A 166 -13.51 -1.77 7.42
N ALA A 167 -12.73 -2.78 7.78
CA ALA A 167 -12.22 -3.74 6.81
C ALA A 167 -13.38 -4.53 6.15
N LEU A 168 -14.41 -4.86 6.94
CA LEU A 168 -15.60 -5.54 6.44
C LEU A 168 -16.44 -4.66 5.54
N GLU A 169 -16.62 -3.38 5.88
CA GLU A 169 -17.29 -2.42 4.99
C GLU A 169 -16.57 -2.33 3.64
N TYR A 170 -15.24 -2.28 3.64
CA TYR A 170 -14.46 -2.33 2.40
C TYR A 170 -14.55 -3.68 1.68
N LEU A 171 -14.58 -4.80 2.40
CA LEU A 171 -14.81 -6.12 1.80
C LEU A 171 -16.17 -6.20 1.09
N GLU A 172 -17.24 -5.68 1.70
CA GLU A 172 -18.57 -5.63 1.10
C GLU A 172 -18.59 -4.74 -0.14
N ARG A 173 -18.04 -3.52 -0.05
CA ARG A 173 -17.89 -2.62 -1.21
C ARG A 173 -17.09 -3.28 -2.33
N ASN A 174 -16.00 -3.97 -1.98
CA ASN A 174 -15.14 -4.64 -2.93
C ASN A 174 -15.79 -5.90 -3.52
N SER A 175 -16.65 -6.61 -2.78
CA SER A 175 -17.39 -7.75 -3.32
C SER A 175 -18.37 -7.29 -4.40
N ILE A 176 -19.10 -6.19 -4.16
CA ILE A 176 -19.99 -5.55 -5.14
C ILE A 176 -19.20 -5.04 -6.35
N LEU A 177 -18.08 -4.34 -6.10
CA LEU A 177 -17.20 -3.81 -7.16
C LEU A 177 -16.70 -4.90 -8.14
N ASN A 178 -16.56 -6.13 -7.64
CA ASN A 178 -16.12 -7.28 -8.40
C ASN A 178 -17.26 -8.25 -8.78
N LYS A 179 -18.53 -7.90 -8.51
CA LYS A 179 -19.73 -8.70 -8.82
C LYS A 179 -19.75 -10.09 -8.14
N LEU A 180 -19.35 -10.13 -6.88
CA LEU A 180 -19.18 -11.34 -6.08
C LEU A 180 -19.97 -11.30 -4.76
N GLU A 181 -20.79 -10.28 -4.56
CA GLU A 181 -21.55 -10.04 -3.34
C GLU A 181 -22.46 -11.20 -2.94
N ARG A 182 -22.97 -11.98 -3.92
CA ARG A 182 -23.81 -13.16 -3.66
C ARG A 182 -23.03 -14.42 -3.26
N LYS A 183 -21.70 -14.40 -3.37
CA LYS A 183 -20.83 -15.55 -3.07
C LYS A 183 -20.07 -15.40 -1.75
N ILE A 184 -20.08 -14.22 -1.15
CA ILE A 184 -19.28 -13.91 0.03
C ILE A 184 -20.23 -13.57 1.17
N GLU A 185 -20.20 -14.37 2.23
CA GLU A 185 -20.90 -14.08 3.48
C GLU A 185 -19.89 -13.55 4.50
N VAL A 186 -20.20 -12.38 5.08
CA VAL A 186 -19.28 -11.61 5.91
C VAL A 186 -19.69 -11.72 7.38
N PHE A 187 -18.69 -11.85 8.27
CA PHE A 187 -18.89 -11.94 9.72
C PHE A 187 -17.95 -10.99 10.45
N ASN A 188 -18.46 -10.35 11.52
CA ASN A 188 -17.66 -9.52 12.41
C ASN A 188 -17.54 -10.19 13.79
N MET A 189 -16.60 -11.12 13.93
CA MET A 189 -16.38 -11.86 15.17
C MET A 189 -14.90 -12.01 15.47
N ASN A 190 -14.58 -12.17 16.76
CA ASN A 190 -13.27 -12.70 17.13
C ASN A 190 -13.03 -14.04 16.44
N GLY A 191 -11.88 -14.20 15.77
CA GLY A 191 -11.57 -15.38 14.95
C GLY A 191 -11.77 -16.72 15.67
N ARG A 192 -11.42 -16.82 16.97
CA ARG A 192 -11.67 -18.05 17.74
C ARG A 192 -13.16 -18.34 17.92
N ARG A 193 -13.98 -17.32 18.14
CA ARG A 193 -15.44 -17.48 18.24
C ARG A 193 -16.04 -17.84 16.88
N PHE A 194 -15.55 -17.21 15.81
CA PHE A 194 -15.97 -17.52 14.45
C PHE A 194 -15.69 -18.98 14.11
N SER A 195 -14.45 -19.46 14.31
CA SER A 195 -14.12 -20.86 14.03
C SER A 195 -15.02 -21.82 14.80
N LYS A 196 -15.22 -21.61 16.11
CA LYS A 196 -16.12 -22.44 16.92
C LYS A 196 -17.57 -22.44 16.39
N ALA A 197 -18.09 -21.27 16.03
CA ALA A 197 -19.44 -21.14 15.48
C ALA A 197 -19.57 -21.84 14.13
N MET A 198 -18.57 -21.72 13.25
CA MET A 198 -18.56 -22.40 11.96
C MET A 198 -18.53 -23.92 12.15
N TYR A 199 -17.64 -24.45 13.00
CA TYR A 199 -17.54 -25.89 13.30
C TYR A 199 -18.82 -26.47 13.91
N ALA A 200 -19.51 -25.71 14.77
CA ALA A 200 -20.77 -26.14 15.38
C ALA A 200 -21.97 -26.07 14.42
N SER A 201 -21.84 -25.36 13.31
CA SER A 201 -22.92 -25.19 12.33
C SER A 201 -22.89 -26.26 11.24
N TYR A 202 -24.04 -26.47 10.58
CA TYR A 202 -24.10 -27.33 9.38
C TYR A 202 -23.19 -26.82 8.25
N LYS A 203 -22.80 -25.53 8.26
CA LYS A 203 -21.90 -24.94 7.27
C LYS A 203 -20.52 -25.62 7.27
N ALA A 204 -20.08 -26.16 8.40
CA ALA A 204 -18.80 -26.87 8.53
C ALA A 204 -18.63 -27.98 7.48
N GLN A 205 -19.69 -28.72 7.19
CA GLN A 205 -19.66 -29.84 6.24
C GLN A 205 -19.44 -29.40 4.79
N SER A 206 -19.67 -28.12 4.50
CA SER A 206 -19.46 -27.53 3.16
C SER A 206 -18.09 -26.88 2.98
N ILE A 207 -17.30 -26.71 4.06
CA ILE A 207 -16.00 -26.05 4.01
C ILE A 207 -14.95 -27.05 3.54
N THR A 208 -14.39 -26.80 2.36
CA THR A 208 -13.32 -27.63 1.79
C THR A 208 -11.93 -27.17 2.18
N GLN A 209 -11.77 -25.92 2.64
CA GLN A 209 -10.48 -25.34 2.98
C GLN A 209 -10.61 -24.12 3.91
N VAL A 210 -9.56 -23.87 4.69
CA VAL A 210 -9.45 -22.74 5.62
C VAL A 210 -8.07 -22.08 5.47
N ILE A 211 -8.01 -20.75 5.39
CA ILE A 211 -6.81 -19.90 5.48
C ILE A 211 -6.93 -19.05 6.74
N MET A 212 -5.84 -19.00 7.50
CA MET A 212 -5.67 -18.09 8.63
C MET A 212 -4.37 -17.31 8.40
N ASN A 213 -4.48 -16.05 7.97
CA ASN A 213 -3.35 -15.14 7.72
C ASN A 213 -3.13 -14.15 8.87
#